data_AF-A0A8S3H694-F1
#
_entry.id   AF-A0A8S3H694-F1
#
_cell.length_a   1.000
_cell.length_b   1.000
_cell.length_c   1.000
_cell.angle_alpha   90.00
_cell.angle_beta   90.00
_cell.angle_gamma   90.00
#
_symmetry.space_group_name_H-M   'P 1'
#
loop_
_entity.id
_entity.type
_entity.pdbx_description
1 polymer ?
#
loop_
_entity_poly.entity_id
_entity_poly.type
_entity_poly.pdbx_seq_one_letter_code
_entity_poly.pdbx_strand_id
1 'polypeptide(L)'
;LTSNEDIQQTFRVFKDYQIISTVDYFLKEKRGQCHIYSYPYNLQYYENITNNFPGGLFEYVSEISLFDERPFEHEFFLRIAQSFPLMKKLTLLNEKPQTNNNQHFSIIKYPRLIELVLYDAHEDYVEQFLLDTKSSLPFDIDLYVYFRPLKKVTHNFTRDATRINCSRVKFSYYKSMKRIPKHFKDYFLCTYRIKG
;
A
#
# COMPACT_ATOMS: atom_id res chain seq x y z
N LEU A 1 -6.16 16.27 25.05
CA LEU A 1 -5.85 15.16 24.12
C LEU A 1 -5.09 14.14 24.93
N THR A 2 -5.57 12.90 25.00
CA THR A 2 -4.88 11.81 25.73
C THR A 2 -3.59 11.48 24.99
N SER A 3 -2.46 11.47 25.71
CA SER A 3 -1.16 11.13 25.11
C SER A 3 -1.00 9.62 24.96
N ASN A 4 0.00 9.20 24.17
CA ASN A 4 0.32 7.78 24.04
C ASN A 4 0.74 7.15 25.39
N GLU A 5 1.44 7.93 26.22
CA GLU A 5 1.88 7.52 27.56
C GLU A 5 0.69 7.27 28.50
N ASP A 6 -0.32 8.12 28.44
CA ASP A 6 -1.56 7.96 29.23
C ASP A 6 -2.30 6.67 28.86
N ILE A 7 -2.29 6.30 27.58
CA ILE A 7 -2.90 5.06 27.10
C ILE A 7 -2.11 3.86 27.62
N GLN A 8 -0.79 3.85 27.44
CA GLN A 8 0.06 2.74 27.92
C GLN A 8 -0.03 2.58 29.44
N GLN A 9 -0.14 3.68 30.18
CA GLN A 9 -0.35 3.69 31.63
C GLN A 9 -1.57 2.85 32.04
N THR A 10 -2.65 2.95 31.27
CA THR A 10 -3.93 2.29 31.55
C THR A 10 -3.79 0.77 31.53
N PHE A 11 -2.85 0.23 30.74
CA PHE A 11 -2.66 -1.21 30.59
C PHE A 11 -1.51 -1.79 31.41
N ARG A 12 -0.91 -1.01 32.33
CA ARG A 12 0.22 -1.47 33.17
C ARG A 12 -0.06 -2.72 34.02
N VAL A 13 -1.32 -3.05 34.26
CA VAL A 13 -1.72 -4.26 34.99
C VAL A 13 -1.58 -5.54 34.15
N PHE A 14 -1.53 -5.44 32.82
CA PHE A 14 -1.35 -6.58 31.90
C PHE A 14 0.15 -6.89 31.73
N LYS A 15 0.80 -7.33 32.80
CA LYS A 15 2.27 -7.55 32.84
C LYS A 15 2.77 -8.58 31.83
N ASP A 16 1.93 -9.54 31.46
CA ASP A 16 2.30 -10.63 30.55
C ASP A 16 2.28 -10.23 29.07
N TYR A 17 1.74 -9.03 28.76
CA TYR A 17 1.65 -8.53 27.39
C TYR A 17 2.26 -7.13 27.30
N GLN A 18 3.29 -6.98 26.48
CA GLN A 18 3.74 -5.64 26.10
C GLN A 18 2.65 -5.00 25.24
N ILE A 19 1.95 -4.01 25.79
CA ILE A 19 0.95 -3.23 25.06
C ILE A 19 1.65 -2.08 24.34
N ILE A 20 1.47 -2.05 23.02
CA ILE A 20 1.95 -0.97 22.16
C ILE A 20 0.74 -0.14 21.77
N SER A 21 0.94 1.17 21.73
CA SER A 21 -0.06 2.10 21.22
C SER A 21 0.55 3.22 20.40
N THR A 22 -0.25 3.75 19.48
CA THR A 22 0.06 4.94 18.69
C THR A 22 -1.21 5.77 18.53
N VAL A 23 -1.07 7.10 18.60
CA VAL A 23 -2.17 8.03 18.42
C VAL A 23 -1.85 8.96 17.25
N ASP A 24 -2.77 9.02 16.31
CA ASP A 24 -2.69 9.85 15.11
C ASP A 24 -3.86 10.84 15.09
N TYR A 25 -3.59 12.04 14.58
CA TYR A 25 -4.60 13.08 14.43
C TYR A 25 -4.62 13.57 13.00
N PHE A 26 -5.81 13.53 12.39
CA PHE A 26 -6.04 13.91 11.00
C PHE A 26 -6.84 15.23 11.00
N LEU A 27 -6.14 16.33 10.71
CA LEU A 27 -6.69 17.68 10.87
C LEU A 27 -7.77 17.99 9.83
N LYS A 28 -7.60 17.51 8.60
CA LYS A 28 -8.55 17.72 7.51
C LYS A 28 -9.81 16.88 7.72
N GLU A 29 -9.66 15.64 8.16
CA GLU A 29 -10.79 14.76 8.46
C GLU A 29 -11.44 15.04 9.82
N LYS A 30 -10.81 15.88 10.65
CA LYS A 30 -11.26 16.22 12.01
C LYS A 30 -11.52 14.98 12.87
N ARG A 31 -10.67 13.97 12.75
CA ARG A 31 -10.74 12.74 13.55
C ARG A 31 -9.38 12.36 14.13
N GLY A 32 -9.42 11.62 15.23
CA GLY A 32 -8.26 10.95 15.79
C GLY A 32 -8.35 9.45 15.53
N GLN A 33 -7.20 8.79 15.55
CA GLN A 33 -7.07 7.34 15.51
C GLN A 33 -6.13 6.91 16.61
N CYS A 34 -6.49 5.82 17.28
CA CYS A 34 -5.66 5.21 18.30
C CYS A 34 -5.53 3.72 17.99
N HIS A 35 -4.32 3.25 17.77
CA HIS A 35 -4.03 1.82 17.70
C HIS A 35 -3.53 1.36 19.07
N ILE A 36 -4.07 0.24 19.56
CA ILE A 36 -3.67 -0.39 20.81
C ILE A 36 -3.67 -1.89 20.57
N TYR A 37 -2.56 -2.55 20.87
CA TYR A 37 -2.45 -3.99 20.70
C TYR A 37 -1.39 -4.61 21.60
N SER A 38 -1.51 -5.91 21.85
CA SER A 38 -0.49 -6.71 22.51
C SER A 38 0.58 -7.14 21.52
N TYR A 39 1.80 -7.31 22.03
CA TYR A 39 2.90 -7.94 21.31
C TYR A 39 3.14 -9.37 21.83
N PRO A 40 3.22 -10.39 20.95
CA PRO A 40 3.08 -10.31 19.50
C PRO A 40 1.63 -10.03 19.05
N TYR A 41 1.50 -9.34 17.91
CA TYR A 41 0.22 -9.06 17.27
C TYR A 41 -0.27 -10.30 16.52
N ASN A 42 -1.37 -10.89 16.98
CA ASN A 42 -1.86 -12.18 16.48
C ASN A 42 -3.08 -12.09 15.57
N LEU A 43 -3.51 -10.88 15.19
CA LEU A 43 -4.61 -10.72 14.23
C LEU A 43 -4.07 -10.75 12.80
N GLN A 44 -4.93 -11.18 11.87
CA GLN A 44 -4.60 -11.29 10.46
C GLN A 44 -4.58 -9.93 9.73
N TYR A 45 -5.27 -8.93 10.29
CA TYR A 45 -5.54 -7.63 9.67
C TYR A 45 -4.85 -6.53 10.46
N TYR A 46 -4.27 -5.54 9.79
CA TYR A 46 -3.85 -4.29 10.43
C TYR A 46 -4.24 -3.08 9.57
N GLU A 47 -5.27 -2.37 10.01
CA GLU A 47 -5.89 -1.29 9.24
C GLU A 47 -5.33 0.09 9.58
N ASN A 48 -5.41 1.00 8.61
CA ASN A 48 -5.13 2.43 8.71
C ASN A 48 -3.74 2.78 9.25
N ILE A 49 -2.71 2.05 8.82
CA ILE A 49 -1.32 2.32 9.20
C ILE A 49 -0.90 3.68 8.62
N THR A 50 -0.34 4.54 9.48
CA THR A 50 0.07 5.93 9.16
C THR A 50 1.60 6.05 9.08
N ASN A 51 2.13 7.22 8.69
CA ASN A 51 3.58 7.49 8.70
C ASN A 51 4.22 7.38 10.09
N ASN A 52 3.42 7.43 11.17
CA ASN A 52 3.93 7.28 12.53
C ASN A 52 4.19 5.82 12.91
N PHE A 53 3.91 4.87 12.00
CA PHE A 53 4.20 3.47 12.19
C PHE A 53 5.69 3.23 12.47
N PRO A 54 6.05 2.72 13.67
CA PRO A 54 7.44 2.57 14.08
C PRO A 54 8.16 1.41 13.38
N GLY A 55 7.42 0.53 12.72
CA GLY A 55 7.92 -0.77 12.26
C GLY A 55 7.67 -1.87 13.29
N GLY A 56 8.40 -2.97 13.18
CA GLY A 56 8.26 -4.16 14.01
C GLY A 56 7.94 -5.39 13.16
N LEU A 57 7.96 -6.58 13.76
CA LEU A 57 7.66 -7.82 13.04
C LEU A 57 6.24 -8.28 13.36
N PHE A 58 5.39 -8.34 12.33
CA PHE A 58 3.99 -8.75 12.43
C PHE A 58 3.81 -10.08 11.68
N GLU A 59 4.15 -11.18 12.35
CA GLU A 59 4.27 -12.50 11.73
C GLU A 59 2.93 -13.06 11.22
N TYR A 60 1.81 -12.65 11.83
CA TYR A 60 0.47 -13.18 11.52
C TYR A 60 -0.34 -12.28 10.59
N VAL A 61 0.09 -11.03 10.41
CA VAL A 61 -0.66 -10.06 9.60
C VAL A 61 -0.42 -10.34 8.12
N SER A 62 -1.51 -10.60 7.40
CA SER A 62 -1.48 -10.81 5.96
C SER A 62 -2.24 -9.73 5.18
N GLU A 63 -3.04 -8.90 5.84
CA GLU A 63 -3.87 -7.89 5.18
C GLU A 63 -3.69 -6.56 5.88
N ILE A 64 -3.28 -5.53 5.14
CA ILE A 64 -3.09 -4.19 5.71
C ILE A 64 -3.76 -3.11 4.88
N SER A 65 -4.14 -2.01 5.54
CA SER A 65 -4.49 -0.77 4.88
C SER A 65 -3.62 0.39 5.36
N LEU A 66 -3.26 1.26 4.43
CA LEU A 66 -2.42 2.43 4.66
C LEU A 66 -3.25 3.69 4.44
N PHE A 67 -3.17 4.62 5.39
CA PHE A 67 -3.87 5.91 5.31
C PHE A 67 -3.09 6.98 6.08
N ASP A 68 -2.90 8.15 5.48
CA ASP A 68 -2.37 9.34 6.16
C ASP A 68 -2.75 10.61 5.36
N GLU A 69 -2.79 11.76 6.03
CA GLU A 69 -2.95 13.07 5.39
C GLU A 69 -1.63 13.61 4.79
N ARG A 70 -0.51 12.98 5.16
CA ARG A 70 0.84 13.24 4.65
C ARG A 70 1.21 12.22 3.56
N PRO A 71 2.10 12.59 2.61
CA PRO A 71 2.66 11.63 1.65
C PRO A 71 3.31 10.42 2.31
N PHE A 72 3.28 9.27 1.63
CA PHE A 72 4.11 8.12 1.97
C PHE A 72 5.35 8.08 1.08
N GLU A 73 6.53 8.24 1.66
CA GLU A 73 7.78 8.16 0.90
C GLU A 73 8.20 6.71 0.65
N HIS A 74 9.14 6.48 -0.26
CA HIS A 74 9.65 5.16 -0.59
C HIS A 74 10.04 4.34 0.65
N GLU A 75 10.72 4.97 1.61
CA GLU A 75 11.19 4.28 2.82
C GLU A 75 10.09 3.86 3.78
N PHE A 76 8.93 4.49 3.68
CA PHE A 76 7.74 4.02 4.38
C PHE A 76 7.32 2.65 3.81
N PHE A 77 7.22 2.52 2.49
CA PHE A 77 6.88 1.26 1.84
C PHE A 77 7.91 0.16 2.11
N LEU A 78 9.19 0.51 2.24
CA LEU A 78 10.25 -0.44 2.61
C LEU A 78 10.02 -0.96 4.03
N ARG A 79 9.76 -0.06 4.98
CA ARG A 79 9.43 -0.41 6.37
C ARG A 79 8.19 -1.31 6.43
N ILE A 80 7.16 -1.01 5.66
CA ILE A 80 5.96 -1.84 5.55
C ILE A 80 6.32 -3.25 5.04
N ALA A 81 7.04 -3.37 3.93
CA ALA A 81 7.41 -4.67 3.38
C ALA A 81 8.24 -5.54 4.35
N GLN A 82 9.12 -4.90 5.13
CA GLN A 82 9.92 -5.57 6.17
C GLN A 82 9.09 -5.99 7.39
N SER A 83 8.08 -5.19 7.74
CA SER A 83 7.26 -5.43 8.93
C SER A 83 6.22 -6.53 8.74
N PHE A 84 5.78 -6.75 7.50
CA PHE A 84 4.70 -7.66 7.14
C PHE A 84 5.16 -8.74 6.14
N PRO A 85 5.99 -9.71 6.56
CA PRO A 85 6.57 -10.71 5.66
C PRO A 85 5.52 -11.64 5.02
N LEU A 86 4.34 -11.76 5.63
CA LEU A 86 3.22 -12.57 5.14
C LEU A 86 2.14 -11.76 4.41
N MET A 87 2.40 -10.49 4.09
CA MET A 87 1.42 -9.62 3.43
C MET A 87 0.95 -10.18 2.08
N LYS A 88 -0.35 -10.45 2.01
CA LYS A 88 -1.10 -10.90 0.83
C LYS A 88 -1.96 -9.79 0.23
N LYS A 89 -2.47 -8.87 1.06
CA LYS A 89 -3.32 -7.76 0.62
C LYS A 89 -2.80 -6.43 1.13
N LEU A 90 -2.68 -5.48 0.22
CA LEU A 90 -2.32 -4.10 0.51
C LEU A 90 -3.36 -3.15 -0.08
N THR A 91 -4.03 -2.40 0.79
CA THR A 91 -4.90 -1.29 0.41
C THR A 91 -4.23 0.04 0.72
N LEU A 92 -4.16 0.96 -0.24
CA LEU A 92 -3.56 2.28 -0.05
C LEU A 92 -4.59 3.38 -0.34
N LEU A 93 -4.82 4.23 0.67
CA LEU A 93 -5.72 5.36 0.63
C LEU A 93 -4.92 6.63 0.96
N ASN A 94 -4.36 7.26 -0.07
CA ASN A 94 -3.57 8.48 0.09
C ASN A 94 -3.51 9.25 -1.23
N GLU A 95 -4.10 10.43 -1.28
CA GLU A 95 -4.11 11.28 -2.48
C GLU A 95 -2.91 12.23 -2.56
N LYS A 96 -2.00 12.22 -1.59
CA LYS A 96 -0.86 13.13 -1.57
C LYS A 96 0.28 12.59 -2.43
N PRO A 97 0.88 13.41 -3.31
CA PRO A 97 2.05 13.01 -4.09
C PRO A 97 3.26 12.77 -3.19
N GLN A 98 4.13 11.88 -3.62
CA GLN A 98 5.44 11.69 -3.00
C GLN A 98 6.30 12.93 -3.26
N THR A 99 7.10 13.35 -2.28
CA THR A 99 7.96 14.53 -2.43
C THR A 99 9.38 14.18 -2.89
N ASN A 100 9.86 12.96 -2.62
CA ASN A 100 11.27 12.58 -2.84
C ASN A 100 11.48 11.67 -4.07
N ASN A 101 11.04 12.09 -5.26
CA ASN A 101 11.04 11.25 -6.45
C ASN A 101 12.41 11.04 -7.14
N ASN A 102 13.48 11.71 -6.68
CA ASN A 102 14.77 11.79 -7.40
C ASN A 102 15.92 10.95 -6.79
N GLN A 103 15.63 9.92 -5.99
CA GLN A 103 16.66 9.12 -5.33
C GLN A 103 16.80 7.72 -5.92
N HIS A 104 18.03 7.18 -5.89
CA HIS A 104 18.30 5.78 -6.17
C HIS A 104 17.82 4.94 -4.98
N PHE A 105 16.59 4.47 -5.08
CA PHE A 105 15.98 3.63 -4.06
C PHE A 105 16.35 2.16 -4.22
N SER A 106 16.31 1.42 -3.10
CA SER A 106 16.39 -0.04 -3.13
C SER A 106 15.09 -0.63 -3.66
N ILE A 107 15.16 -1.69 -4.46
CA ILE A 107 13.95 -2.36 -4.96
C ILE A 107 13.22 -3.03 -3.80
N ILE A 108 11.98 -2.63 -3.54
CA ILE A 108 11.13 -3.25 -2.51
C ILE A 108 10.50 -4.52 -3.05
N LYS A 109 10.63 -5.63 -2.31
CA LYS A 109 10.08 -6.93 -2.72
C LYS A 109 8.79 -7.22 -1.95
N TYR A 110 7.78 -7.70 -2.68
CA TYR A 110 6.47 -8.06 -2.11
C TYR A 110 6.12 -9.53 -2.35
N PRO A 111 6.94 -10.49 -1.90
CA PRO A 111 6.96 -11.87 -2.41
C PRO A 111 5.65 -12.64 -2.28
N ARG A 112 4.75 -12.23 -1.38
CA ARG A 112 3.48 -12.92 -1.10
C ARG A 112 2.24 -12.09 -1.42
N LEU A 113 2.42 -10.90 -1.99
CA LEU A 113 1.30 -10.02 -2.35
C LEU A 113 0.47 -10.68 -3.45
N ILE A 114 -0.85 -10.70 -3.27
CA ILE A 114 -1.82 -11.26 -4.19
C ILE A 114 -2.86 -10.20 -4.58
N GLU A 115 -3.09 -9.21 -3.73
CA GLU A 115 -4.07 -8.15 -3.98
C GLU A 115 -3.48 -6.77 -3.65
N LEU A 116 -3.58 -5.85 -4.61
CA LEU A 116 -3.11 -4.46 -4.48
C LEU A 116 -4.24 -3.49 -4.86
N VAL A 117 -4.70 -2.69 -3.89
CA VAL A 117 -5.81 -1.75 -4.04
C VAL A 117 -5.34 -0.31 -3.96
N LEU A 118 -5.47 0.43 -5.07
CA LEU A 118 -4.95 1.78 -5.31
C LEU A 118 -6.02 2.72 -5.91
N TYR A 119 -7.32 2.49 -5.68
CA TYR A 119 -8.37 3.34 -6.26
C TYR A 119 -8.18 4.81 -5.83
N ASP A 120 -8.08 5.08 -4.54
CA ASP A 120 -7.98 6.45 -4.01
C ASP A 120 -6.53 6.84 -3.67
N ALA A 121 -5.59 6.27 -4.43
CA ALA A 121 -4.17 6.55 -4.31
C ALA A 121 -3.72 7.56 -5.38
N HIS A 122 -2.81 8.46 -5.00
CA HIS A 122 -2.07 9.28 -5.94
C HIS A 122 -1.30 8.41 -6.95
N GLU A 123 -1.12 8.92 -8.18
CA GLU A 123 -0.44 8.21 -9.26
C GLU A 123 1.03 7.88 -8.96
N ASP A 124 1.70 8.64 -8.08
CA ASP A 124 3.06 8.36 -7.64
C ASP A 124 3.16 6.98 -6.97
N TYR A 125 2.11 6.58 -6.24
CA TYR A 125 2.06 5.25 -5.64
C TYR A 125 1.83 4.16 -6.68
N VAL A 126 1.04 4.46 -7.71
CA VAL A 126 0.90 3.56 -8.87
C VAL A 126 2.26 3.39 -9.55
N GLU A 127 3.05 4.46 -9.69
CA GLU A 127 4.42 4.37 -10.20
C GLU A 127 5.34 3.58 -9.26
N GLN A 128 5.28 3.82 -7.94
CA GLN A 128 6.05 3.09 -6.93
C GLN A 128 5.89 1.56 -7.07
N PHE A 129 4.68 1.07 -7.34
CA PHE A 129 4.42 -0.36 -7.52
C PHE A 129 4.66 -0.88 -8.94
N LEU A 130 4.45 -0.06 -9.98
CA LEU A 130 4.58 -0.53 -11.36
C LEU A 130 5.97 -0.34 -11.95
N LEU A 131 6.80 0.54 -11.41
CA LEU A 131 8.16 0.74 -11.89
C LEU A 131 9.09 -0.36 -11.34
N ASP A 132 9.72 -1.10 -12.25
CA ASP A 132 10.58 -2.24 -11.93
C ASP A 132 11.86 -1.86 -11.16
N THR A 133 12.27 -0.59 -11.24
CA THR A 133 13.38 -0.03 -10.45
C THR A 133 12.99 0.35 -9.03
N LYS A 134 11.69 0.42 -8.69
CA LYS A 134 11.20 0.76 -7.34
C LYS A 134 10.66 -0.46 -6.61
N SER A 135 10.06 -1.42 -7.31
CA SER A 135 9.47 -2.59 -6.68
C SER A 135 9.54 -3.85 -7.55
N SER A 136 9.48 -5.00 -6.88
CA SER A 136 9.36 -6.31 -7.51
C SER A 136 8.11 -7.02 -6.98
N LEU A 137 7.14 -7.15 -7.88
CA LEU A 137 5.85 -7.78 -7.62
C LEU A 137 5.90 -9.29 -7.96
N PRO A 138 5.25 -10.18 -7.21
CA PRO A 138 5.04 -11.57 -7.62
C PRO A 138 4.05 -11.66 -8.81
N PHE A 139 3.93 -12.84 -9.40
CA PHE A 139 2.97 -13.11 -10.47
C PHE A 139 1.54 -13.22 -9.92
N ASP A 140 0.57 -13.00 -10.81
CA ASP A 140 -0.86 -13.21 -10.58
C ASP A 140 -1.53 -12.29 -9.53
N ILE A 141 -1.02 -11.07 -9.37
CA ILE A 141 -1.60 -10.08 -8.44
C ILE A 141 -2.85 -9.44 -9.02
N ASP A 142 -3.94 -9.42 -8.28
CA ASP A 142 -5.12 -8.62 -8.62
C ASP A 142 -4.85 -7.14 -8.31
N LEU A 143 -4.76 -6.32 -9.36
CA LEU A 143 -4.54 -4.88 -9.27
C LEU A 143 -5.86 -4.12 -9.46
N TYR A 144 -6.21 -3.35 -8.44
CA TYR A 144 -7.38 -2.48 -8.42
C TYR A 144 -6.94 -1.02 -8.47
N VAL A 145 -7.00 -0.39 -9.64
CA VAL A 145 -6.58 1.00 -9.84
C VAL A 145 -7.45 1.67 -10.89
N TYR A 146 -7.68 2.97 -10.77
CA TYR A 146 -8.34 3.71 -11.84
C TYR A 146 -7.48 3.72 -13.12
N PHE A 147 -8.14 3.66 -14.27
CA PHE A 147 -7.45 3.60 -15.56
C PHE A 147 -6.62 4.86 -15.87
N ARG A 148 -7.04 6.03 -15.37
CA ARG A 148 -6.35 7.31 -15.65
C ARG A 148 -4.94 7.35 -15.05
N PRO A 149 -4.72 7.11 -13.74
CA PRO A 149 -3.39 6.95 -13.17
C PRO A 149 -2.54 5.92 -13.90
N LEU A 150 -3.11 4.75 -14.20
CA LEU A 150 -2.40 3.68 -14.90
C LEU A 150 -1.92 4.12 -16.29
N LYS A 151 -2.78 4.78 -17.07
CA LYS A 151 -2.41 5.33 -18.38
C LYS A 151 -1.31 6.39 -18.25
N LYS A 152 -1.33 7.21 -17.21
CA LYS A 152 -0.31 8.24 -16.99
C LYS A 152 1.04 7.62 -16.63
N VAL A 153 1.10 6.73 -15.64
CA VAL A 153 2.33 6.08 -15.19
C VAL A 153 3.01 5.27 -16.29
N THR A 154 2.22 4.58 -17.11
CA THR A 154 2.72 3.76 -18.23
C THR A 154 3.03 4.56 -19.50
N HIS A 155 2.85 5.88 -19.50
CA HIS A 155 2.90 6.74 -20.69
C HIS A 155 2.03 6.20 -21.83
N ASN A 156 0.76 5.92 -21.54
CA ASN A 156 -0.17 5.28 -22.46
C ASN A 156 0.37 3.93 -22.99
N PHE A 157 0.93 3.13 -22.07
CA PHE A 157 1.48 1.80 -22.35
C PHE A 157 2.66 1.84 -23.33
N THR A 158 3.59 2.80 -23.13
CA THR A 158 4.84 2.90 -23.92
C THR A 158 6.11 3.00 -23.06
N ARG A 159 5.98 3.09 -21.73
CA ARG A 159 7.12 3.13 -20.80
C ARG A 159 7.59 1.72 -20.40
N ASP A 160 8.67 1.24 -21.00
CA ASP A 160 9.17 -0.13 -20.80
C ASP A 160 9.51 -0.48 -19.34
N ALA A 161 10.02 0.48 -18.56
CA ALA A 161 10.34 0.28 -17.14
C ALA A 161 9.13 -0.10 -16.26
N THR A 162 7.90 0.04 -16.77
CA THR A 162 6.70 -0.40 -16.05
C THR A 162 6.16 -1.75 -16.53
N ARG A 163 6.70 -2.26 -17.65
CA ARG A 163 6.15 -3.42 -18.36
C ARG A 163 6.32 -4.71 -17.59
N ILE A 164 7.45 -4.89 -16.89
CA ILE A 164 7.73 -6.12 -16.13
C ILE A 164 6.69 -6.30 -15.02
N ASN A 165 6.50 -5.31 -14.15
CA ASN A 165 5.51 -5.44 -13.07
C ASN A 165 4.07 -5.47 -13.62
N CYS A 166 3.75 -4.70 -14.66
CA CYS A 166 2.44 -4.82 -15.31
C CYS A 166 2.17 -6.24 -15.83
N SER A 167 3.17 -6.94 -16.38
CA SER A 167 2.98 -8.30 -16.90
C SER A 167 2.64 -9.33 -15.81
N ARG A 168 2.93 -8.99 -14.56
CA ARG A 168 2.68 -9.83 -13.38
C ARG A 168 1.33 -9.58 -12.72
N VAL A 169 0.62 -8.50 -13.09
CA VAL A 169 -0.68 -8.17 -12.50
C VAL A 169 -1.84 -8.57 -13.42
N LYS A 170 -2.91 -9.03 -12.80
CA LYS A 170 -4.25 -9.17 -13.37
C LYS A 170 -4.95 -7.84 -13.19
N PHE A 171 -5.21 -7.15 -14.29
CA PHE A 171 -5.87 -5.87 -14.24
C PHE A 171 -7.36 -6.01 -14.50
N SER A 172 -8.16 -5.62 -13.51
CA SER A 172 -9.61 -5.57 -13.59
C SER A 172 -10.06 -4.17 -13.97
N TYR A 173 -10.90 -4.05 -15.01
CA TYR A 173 -11.38 -2.75 -15.46
C TYR A 173 -12.89 -2.69 -15.64
N TYR A 174 -13.45 -1.51 -15.34
CA TYR A 174 -14.84 -1.20 -15.57
C TYR A 174 -15.13 -0.99 -17.07
N LYS A 175 -16.37 -1.30 -17.46
CA LYS A 175 -16.92 -1.19 -18.82
C LYS A 175 -16.75 0.18 -19.50
N SER A 176 -16.41 1.22 -18.72
CA SER A 176 -16.23 2.61 -19.19
C SER A 176 -14.98 2.86 -20.02
N MET A 177 -14.09 1.88 -20.21
CA MET A 177 -13.02 2.00 -21.22
C MET A 177 -13.59 2.07 -22.63
N LYS A 178 -13.84 3.29 -23.12
CA LYS A 178 -14.39 3.52 -24.46
C LYS A 178 -13.45 3.01 -25.57
N ARG A 179 -12.13 3.01 -25.33
CA ARG A 179 -11.10 2.51 -26.27
C ARG A 179 -9.91 1.94 -25.49
N ILE A 180 -9.54 0.69 -25.78
CA ILE A 180 -8.32 0.05 -25.27
C ILE A 180 -7.11 0.62 -26.04
N PRO A 181 -6.06 1.12 -25.37
CA PRO A 181 -4.86 1.60 -26.06
C PRO A 181 -4.15 0.50 -26.86
N LYS A 182 -3.47 0.90 -27.95
CA LYS A 182 -2.82 -0.01 -28.90
C LYS A 182 -1.88 -1.02 -28.23
N HIS A 183 -1.10 -0.57 -27.25
CA HIS A 183 -0.05 -1.36 -26.56
C HIS A 183 -0.51 -1.96 -25.24
N PHE A 184 -1.79 -1.85 -24.90
CA PHE A 184 -2.29 -2.30 -23.60
C PHE A 184 -2.06 -3.80 -23.35
N LYS A 185 -2.22 -4.63 -24.39
CA LYS A 185 -1.99 -6.08 -24.31
C LYS A 185 -0.52 -6.46 -24.15
N ASP A 186 0.40 -5.54 -24.45
CA ASP A 186 1.84 -5.77 -24.25
C ASP A 186 2.24 -5.63 -22.77
N TYR A 187 1.34 -5.08 -21.95
CA TYR A 187 1.52 -4.81 -20.54
C TYR A 187 0.77 -5.79 -19.64
N PHE A 188 -0.44 -6.24 -20.02
CA PHE A 188 -1.24 -7.13 -19.18
C PHE A 188 -1.57 -8.43 -19.91
N LEU A 189 -1.05 -9.54 -19.38
CA LEU A 189 -1.29 -10.88 -19.92
C LEU A 189 -2.70 -11.40 -19.58
N CYS A 190 -3.20 -11.05 -18.40
CA CYS A 190 -4.56 -11.36 -17.96
C CYS A 190 -5.31 -10.07 -17.63
N THR A 191 -6.48 -9.89 -18.24
CA THR A 191 -7.39 -8.81 -17.88
C THR A 191 -8.80 -9.33 -17.73
N TYR A 192 -9.51 -8.82 -16.74
CA TYR A 192 -10.88 -9.20 -16.46
C TYR A 192 -11.78 -7.97 -16.57
N ARG A 193 -12.91 -8.16 -17.24
CA ARG A 193 -13.90 -7.09 -17.40
C ARG A 193 -14.89 -7.19 -16.24
N ILE A 194 -14.95 -6.15 -15.41
CA ILE A 194 -15.96 -6.06 -14.36
C ILE A 194 -17.30 -5.74 -15.03
N LYS A 195 -18.31 -6.62 -14.86
CA LYS A 195 -19.69 -6.32 -15.23
C LYS A 195 -20.26 -5.37 -14.16
N GLY A 196 -20.47 -4.12 -14.55
CA GLY A 196 -21.29 -3.16 -13.79
C GLY A 196 -22.75 -3.26 -14.17
#